data_AF-A0A095DGJ1-F1
#
_entry.id   AF-A0A095DGJ1-F1
#
_cell.length_a   1.000
_cell.length_b   1.000
_cell.length_c   1.000
_cell.angle_alpha   90.00
_cell.angle_beta   90.00
_cell.angle_gamma   90.00
#
_symmetry.space_group_name_H-M   'P 1'
#
loop_
_entity.id
_entity.type
_entity.pdbx_description
1 polymer ?
#
loop_
_entity_poly.entity_id
_entity_poly.type
_entity_poly.pdbx_seq_one_letter_code
_entity_poly.pdbx_strand_id
1 'polypeptide(L)'
;MSLLAPGTRCSSCTLIDFLPLLCPSCDLPFCSDHIHTHQPCSSFISTSSHGVAVGKLDRGKKSCEKEGCERETIESVAGVSGRDEEERIAREVRCEGCGGSFCTSHRAQTSHSCPAPLIHNVRHDDFLVRRSRAEDLIAKNFAGHKDRVERKMPIQKDVVKRPRTEEDKLPPSVQPAQSTSTATPETTQEETEVEKKVKSKAEKLWDIHLRKIRSTATHLGGGANIPDMDKIFFEWGIDLTGTKVKTWKGKWDTKLERAWVREDIPIGKVMDLIIAQSKTSRMADAKFSLVQLYPAPDGLPSSTSLSSHQPAKVITQGAALILVRGEMV
;
A
#
# COMPACT_ATOMS: atom_id res chain seq x y z
N MET A 1 -20.56 19.09 -11.73
CA MET A 1 -19.69 19.54 -10.62
C MET A 1 -18.35 19.96 -11.22
N SER A 2 -18.16 21.25 -11.54
CA SER A 2 -16.88 21.75 -12.05
C SER A 2 -15.83 21.70 -10.94
N LEU A 3 -14.80 20.86 -11.11
CA LEU A 3 -13.65 20.81 -10.21
C LEU A 3 -12.82 22.09 -10.41
N LEU A 4 -12.88 22.99 -9.43
CA LEU A 4 -12.07 24.21 -9.43
C LEU A 4 -10.58 23.87 -9.32
N ALA A 5 -9.74 24.74 -9.91
CA ALA A 5 -8.30 24.63 -9.83
C ALA A 5 -7.83 24.74 -8.37
N PRO A 6 -6.95 23.84 -7.88
CA PRO A 6 -6.44 23.90 -6.52
C PRO A 6 -5.69 25.22 -6.28
N GLY A 7 -5.97 25.87 -5.15
CA GLY A 7 -5.32 27.11 -4.74
C GLY A 7 -6.08 28.39 -5.11
N THR A 8 -7.40 28.42 -4.92
CA THR A 8 -8.19 29.65 -5.16
C THR A 8 -8.23 30.51 -3.90
N ARG A 9 -8.11 31.83 -4.06
CA ARG A 9 -8.20 32.80 -2.96
C ARG A 9 -9.65 32.96 -2.51
N CYS A 10 -9.86 33.03 -1.20
CA CYS A 10 -11.15 33.40 -0.65
C CYS A 10 -11.55 34.81 -1.12
N SER A 11 -12.83 35.03 -1.45
CA SER A 11 -13.33 36.36 -1.83
C SER A 11 -13.41 37.34 -0.66
N SER A 12 -13.40 36.85 0.59
CA SER A 12 -13.45 37.68 1.81
C SER A 12 -12.08 37.88 2.48
N CYS A 13 -11.11 37.00 2.25
CA CYS A 13 -9.77 37.12 2.84
C CYS A 13 -8.67 36.67 1.88
N THR A 14 -7.42 37.00 2.19
CA THR A 14 -6.28 36.67 1.34
C THR A 14 -5.81 35.22 1.45
N LEU A 15 -6.51 34.38 2.22
CA LEU A 15 -6.16 32.97 2.42
C LEU A 15 -6.44 32.17 1.14
N ILE A 16 -5.43 31.40 0.72
CA ILE A 16 -5.50 30.51 -0.43
C ILE A 16 -5.89 29.14 0.10
N ASP A 17 -7.09 28.66 -0.24
CA ASP A 17 -7.56 27.34 0.15
C ASP A 17 -7.32 26.35 -1.00
N PHE A 18 -6.91 25.13 -0.64
CA PHE A 18 -6.68 24.07 -1.61
C PHE A 18 -8.00 23.44 -2.05
N LEU A 19 -9.06 23.54 -1.24
CA LEU A 19 -10.44 23.16 -1.56
C LEU A 19 -11.39 24.36 -1.34
N PRO A 20 -11.47 25.29 -2.30
CA PRO A 20 -12.35 26.45 -2.17
C PRO A 20 -13.81 26.01 -2.16
N LEU A 21 -14.58 26.47 -1.18
CA LEU A 21 -16.02 26.22 -1.10
C LEU A 21 -16.75 27.29 -1.92
N LEU A 22 -17.56 26.88 -2.88
CA LEU A 22 -18.42 27.81 -3.62
C LEU A 22 -19.70 28.08 -2.83
N CYS A 23 -20.04 29.35 -2.66
CA CYS A 23 -21.36 29.70 -2.13
C CYS A 23 -22.43 29.37 -3.18
N PRO A 24 -23.46 28.56 -2.85
CA PRO A 24 -24.51 28.20 -3.81
C PRO A 24 -25.39 29.39 -4.24
N SER A 25 -25.31 30.52 -3.54
CA SER A 25 -26.12 31.72 -3.84
C SER A 25 -25.39 32.75 -4.70
N CYS A 26 -24.05 32.82 -4.65
CA CYS A 26 -23.28 33.81 -5.40
C CYS A 26 -22.13 33.23 -6.24
N ASP A 27 -21.90 31.92 -6.20
CA ASP A 27 -20.86 31.19 -6.92
C ASP A 27 -19.43 31.72 -6.71
N LEU A 28 -19.20 32.46 -5.62
CA LEU A 28 -17.88 32.95 -5.22
C LEU A 28 -17.16 31.93 -4.32
N PRO A 29 -15.83 31.79 -4.44
CA PRO A 29 -15.03 30.89 -3.62
C PRO A 29 -14.71 31.49 -2.24
N PHE A 30 -14.95 30.73 -1.18
CA PHE A 30 -14.62 31.10 0.20
C PHE A 30 -13.84 29.99 0.91
N CYS A 31 -13.08 30.34 1.95
CA CYS A 31 -12.52 29.37 2.88
C CYS A 31 -13.59 28.87 3.86
N SER A 32 -13.26 27.83 4.64
CA SER A 32 -14.14 27.25 5.67
C SER A 32 -14.77 28.27 6.63
N ASP A 33 -14.05 29.36 6.91
CA ASP A 33 -14.44 30.33 7.95
C ASP A 33 -15.34 31.44 7.38
N HIS A 34 -15.19 31.78 6.09
CA HIS A 34 -15.91 32.89 5.45
C HIS A 34 -17.11 32.46 4.60
N ILE A 35 -17.25 31.17 4.27
CA ILE A 35 -18.39 30.64 3.52
C ILE A 35 -19.73 30.94 4.20
N HIS A 36 -19.75 31.04 5.54
CA HIS A 36 -20.96 31.26 6.34
C HIS A 36 -21.23 32.73 6.72
N THR A 37 -20.27 33.65 6.51
CA THR A 37 -20.33 35.01 7.06
C THR A 37 -20.30 36.12 6.00
N HIS A 38 -20.22 35.78 4.71
CA HIS A 38 -20.11 36.77 3.64
C HIS A 38 -21.46 37.45 3.30
N GLN A 39 -21.41 38.76 3.06
CA GLN A 39 -22.48 39.51 2.41
C GLN A 39 -22.22 39.57 0.89
N PRO A 40 -23.24 39.39 0.03
CA PRO A 40 -24.67 39.72 0.24
C PRO A 40 -25.54 38.56 0.75
N CYS A 41 -24.98 37.36 0.92
CA CYS A 41 -25.76 36.13 1.17
C CYS A 41 -26.27 35.98 2.62
N SER A 42 -25.97 36.93 3.50
CA SER A 42 -26.49 37.04 4.88
C SER A 42 -28.02 37.27 4.95
N SER A 43 -28.71 37.47 3.84
CA SER A 43 -30.14 37.83 3.83
C SER A 43 -31.12 36.65 3.86
N PHE A 44 -30.64 35.40 3.82
CA PHE A 44 -31.48 34.22 4.06
C PHE A 44 -31.30 33.71 5.49
N ILE A 45 -31.53 34.59 6.48
CA ILE A 45 -31.96 34.12 7.79
C ILE A 45 -33.46 33.83 7.66
N SER A 46 -33.78 32.70 7.04
CA SER A 46 -35.10 32.10 7.20
C SER A 46 -35.16 31.55 8.62
N THR A 47 -35.77 32.33 9.49
CA THR A 47 -36.43 31.89 10.71
C THR A 47 -37.34 30.71 10.40
N SER A 48 -36.83 29.50 10.54
CA SER A 48 -37.64 28.31 10.74
C SER A 48 -37.02 27.50 11.86
N SER A 49 -37.80 27.44 12.93
CA SER A 49 -37.66 26.58 14.09
C SER A 49 -37.39 25.13 13.68
N HIS A 50 -36.19 24.65 13.96
CA HIS A 50 -35.92 23.46 14.75
C HIS A 50 -34.41 23.31 14.85
N GLY A 51 -33.88 23.22 16.07
CA GLY A 51 -32.52 22.77 16.30
C GLY A 51 -32.38 21.33 15.83
N VAL A 52 -32.10 21.14 14.54
CA VAL A 52 -31.67 19.84 14.03
C VAL A 52 -30.18 19.75 14.33
N ALA A 53 -29.89 19.15 15.47
CA ALA A 53 -28.57 18.59 15.71
C ALA A 53 -28.20 17.73 14.48
N VAL A 54 -27.18 18.15 13.74
CA VAL A 54 -26.50 17.31 12.76
C VAL A 54 -26.02 16.08 13.53
N GLY A 55 -26.77 14.97 13.48
CA GLY A 55 -26.40 13.76 14.22
C GLY A 55 -27.52 12.84 14.71
N LYS A 56 -28.81 13.10 14.46
CA LYS A 56 -29.87 12.12 14.72
C LYS A 56 -30.74 11.93 13.49
N LEU A 57 -30.23 11.16 12.53
CA LEU A 57 -31.12 10.38 11.68
C LEU A 57 -31.89 9.46 12.65
N ASP A 58 -33.22 9.41 12.55
CA ASP A 58 -34.04 8.42 13.25
C ASP A 58 -33.67 7.03 12.70
N ARG A 59 -32.56 6.49 13.23
CA ARG A 59 -32.09 5.14 12.97
C ARG A 59 -33.04 4.24 13.74
N GLY A 60 -33.92 3.55 13.03
CA GLY A 60 -34.77 2.53 13.64
C GLY A 60 -33.90 1.58 14.45
N LYS A 61 -34.04 1.62 15.79
CA LYS A 61 -33.27 0.77 16.69
C LYS A 61 -33.78 -0.66 16.57
N LYS A 62 -33.18 -1.44 15.68
CA LYS A 62 -33.35 -2.88 15.66
C LYS A 62 -32.35 -3.52 16.62
N SER A 63 -32.83 -4.38 17.50
CA SER A 63 -32.03 -5.19 18.42
C SER A 63 -31.66 -6.54 17.80
N CYS A 64 -30.57 -7.13 18.28
CA CYS A 64 -30.12 -8.46 17.90
C CYS A 64 -31.19 -9.52 18.20
N GLU A 65 -31.45 -10.41 17.26
CA GLU A 65 -32.48 -11.46 17.37
C GLU A 65 -32.03 -12.68 18.20
N LYS A 66 -30.86 -12.60 18.85
CA LYS A 66 -30.37 -13.67 19.72
C LYS A 66 -30.97 -13.48 21.11
N GLU A 67 -31.52 -14.55 21.67
CA GLU A 67 -32.05 -14.56 23.03
C GLU A 67 -31.04 -14.01 24.04
N GLY A 68 -31.46 -13.00 24.81
CA GLY A 68 -30.62 -12.33 25.81
C GLY A 68 -29.59 -11.33 25.27
N CYS A 69 -29.64 -10.93 24.00
CA CYS A 69 -28.74 -9.90 23.45
C CYS A 69 -29.46 -8.57 23.18
N GLU A 70 -29.11 -7.54 23.95
CA GLU A 70 -29.68 -6.18 23.79
C GLU A 70 -28.89 -5.29 22.81
N ARG A 71 -27.86 -5.83 22.16
CA ARG A 71 -27.02 -5.03 21.24
C ARG A 71 -27.77 -4.70 19.96
N GLU A 72 -27.50 -3.51 19.44
CA GLU A 72 -28.02 -3.05 18.17
C GLU A 72 -27.51 -3.91 17.00
N THR A 73 -28.36 -4.10 15.99
CA THR A 73 -27.98 -4.81 14.76
C THR A 73 -26.99 -3.99 13.94
N ILE A 74 -26.28 -4.65 13.02
CA ILE A 74 -25.32 -3.96 12.14
C ILE A 74 -26.01 -2.88 11.29
N GLU A 75 -27.27 -3.11 10.92
CA GLU A 75 -28.09 -2.16 10.16
C GLU A 75 -28.38 -0.87 10.93
N SER A 76 -28.71 -0.96 12.22
CA SER A 76 -29.00 0.22 13.03
C SER A 76 -27.74 1.05 13.32
N VAL A 77 -26.57 0.41 13.40
CA VAL A 77 -25.28 1.11 13.53
C VAL A 77 -24.85 1.76 12.20
N ALA A 78 -25.08 1.11 11.06
CA ALA A 78 -24.66 1.59 9.74
C ALA A 78 -25.54 2.73 9.18
N GLY A 79 -26.72 2.96 9.74
CA GLY A 79 -27.45 4.24 9.60
C GLY A 79 -28.15 4.49 8.25
N VAL A 80 -28.59 3.45 7.54
CA VAL A 80 -29.28 3.61 6.24
C VAL A 80 -30.78 3.34 6.40
N SER A 81 -31.53 4.39 6.69
CA SER A 81 -33.00 4.40 6.59
C SER A 81 -33.47 5.63 5.82
N GLY A 82 -32.89 5.84 4.63
CA GLY A 82 -33.42 6.74 3.62
C GLY A 82 -34.44 6.00 2.74
N ARG A 83 -35.55 6.67 2.38
CA ARG A 83 -36.60 6.12 1.49
C ARG A 83 -36.21 6.11 0.01
N ASP A 84 -35.05 6.65 -0.35
CA ASP A 84 -34.61 6.73 -1.73
C ASP A 84 -34.05 5.37 -2.17
N GLU A 85 -34.76 4.70 -3.07
CA GLU A 85 -34.45 3.35 -3.54
C GLU A 85 -33.14 3.27 -4.34
N GLU A 86 -32.62 4.39 -4.86
CA GLU A 86 -31.50 4.41 -5.79
C GLU A 86 -30.10 4.43 -5.14
N GLU A 87 -29.97 4.70 -3.84
CA GLU A 87 -28.66 4.74 -3.13
C GLU A 87 -28.53 3.73 -1.96
N ARG A 88 -29.16 2.55 -2.06
CA ARG A 88 -28.95 1.46 -1.10
C ARG A 88 -27.60 0.77 -1.31
N ILE A 89 -26.50 1.50 -1.11
CA ILE A 89 -25.12 0.99 -1.23
C ILE A 89 -24.77 0.04 -0.06
N ALA A 90 -25.50 0.10 1.06
CA ALA A 90 -25.35 -0.84 2.17
C ALA A 90 -26.38 -1.98 2.05
N ARG A 91 -25.95 -3.13 1.53
CA ARG A 91 -26.75 -4.37 1.49
C ARG A 91 -27.13 -4.79 2.91
N GLU A 92 -28.41 -5.10 3.11
CA GLU A 92 -28.94 -5.60 4.39
C GLU A 92 -28.15 -6.85 4.86
N VAL A 93 -27.62 -6.83 6.08
CA VAL A 93 -26.71 -7.87 6.58
C VAL A 93 -27.48 -8.87 7.44
N ARG A 94 -28.29 -9.69 6.77
CA ARG A 94 -29.01 -10.81 7.39
C ARG A 94 -28.18 -12.09 7.36
N CYS A 95 -28.46 -12.99 8.29
CA CYS A 95 -27.91 -14.34 8.23
C CYS A 95 -28.47 -15.06 7.00
N GLU A 96 -27.61 -15.59 6.13
CA GLU A 96 -28.03 -16.32 4.92
C GLU A 96 -28.80 -17.61 5.24
N GLY A 97 -28.63 -18.13 6.46
CA GLY A 97 -29.29 -19.36 6.91
C GLY A 97 -30.71 -19.10 7.40
N CYS A 98 -30.87 -18.29 8.44
CA CYS A 98 -32.16 -18.05 9.09
C CYS A 98 -32.84 -16.74 8.72
N GLY A 99 -32.18 -15.87 7.94
CA GLY A 99 -32.69 -14.54 7.61
C GLY A 99 -32.66 -13.54 8.76
N GLY A 100 -32.20 -13.96 9.95
CA GLY A 100 -32.25 -13.13 11.15
C GLY A 100 -31.24 -11.98 11.15
N SER A 101 -31.54 -10.95 11.94
CA SER A 101 -30.71 -9.75 12.08
C SER A 101 -29.93 -9.77 13.40
N PHE A 102 -28.61 -9.70 13.31
CA PHE A 102 -27.71 -9.88 14.46
C PHE A 102 -26.73 -8.73 14.61
N CYS A 103 -26.24 -8.52 15.83
CA CYS A 103 -25.13 -7.62 16.10
C CYS A 103 -23.80 -8.22 15.60
N THR A 104 -22.74 -7.42 15.59
CA THR A 104 -21.40 -7.83 15.11
C THR A 104 -20.85 -9.09 15.80
N SER A 105 -21.17 -9.30 17.09
CA SER A 105 -20.73 -10.50 17.82
C SER A 105 -21.55 -11.76 17.52
N HIS A 106 -22.78 -11.60 17.04
CA HIS A 106 -23.71 -12.71 16.80
C HIS A 106 -24.00 -12.95 15.32
N ARG A 107 -23.35 -12.22 14.40
CA ARG A 107 -23.53 -12.38 12.95
C ARG A 107 -23.18 -13.78 12.43
N ALA A 108 -22.18 -14.45 13.02
CA ALA A 108 -21.79 -15.80 12.61
C ALA A 108 -22.85 -16.84 13.01
N GLN A 109 -23.13 -17.82 12.13
CA GLN A 109 -24.12 -18.88 12.36
C GLN A 109 -23.87 -19.68 13.65
N THR A 110 -22.59 -19.89 14.00
CA THR A 110 -22.18 -20.55 15.24
C THR A 110 -22.48 -19.75 16.51
N SER A 111 -22.69 -18.44 16.38
CA SER A 111 -22.85 -17.52 17.51
C SER A 111 -24.30 -17.28 17.90
N HIS A 112 -25.28 -17.70 17.09
CA HIS A 112 -26.72 -17.48 17.31
C HIS A 112 -27.60 -18.72 17.13
N SER A 113 -27.02 -19.92 17.22
CA SER A 113 -27.75 -21.20 17.10
C SER A 113 -28.63 -21.25 15.84
N CYS A 114 -28.03 -20.94 14.68
CA CYS A 114 -28.76 -20.88 13.41
C CYS A 114 -29.41 -22.24 13.08
N PRO A 115 -30.71 -22.29 12.74
CA PRO A 115 -31.40 -23.53 12.34
C PRO A 115 -30.97 -24.06 10.96
N ALA A 116 -30.40 -23.21 10.11
CA ALA A 116 -29.95 -23.62 8.79
C ALA A 116 -28.65 -24.44 8.87
N PRO A 117 -28.42 -25.36 7.91
CA PRO A 117 -27.13 -26.03 7.80
C PRO A 117 -26.03 -24.98 7.71
N LEU A 118 -24.92 -25.20 8.41
CA LEU A 118 -23.80 -24.28 8.36
C LEU A 118 -23.40 -24.08 6.89
N ILE A 119 -23.57 -22.85 6.40
CA ILE A 119 -23.13 -22.43 5.07
C ILE A 119 -21.62 -22.29 5.20
N HIS A 120 -20.97 -23.44 5.04
CA HIS A 120 -19.56 -23.77 5.11
C HIS A 120 -18.63 -22.54 5.10
N ASN A 121 -18.00 -22.26 6.24
CA ASN A 121 -16.73 -21.55 6.19
C ASN A 121 -15.69 -22.57 5.75
N VAL A 122 -15.59 -22.86 4.44
CA VAL A 122 -14.50 -23.67 3.86
C VAL A 122 -13.15 -23.23 4.44
N ARG A 123 -13.01 -21.93 4.67
CA ARG A 123 -11.85 -21.32 5.34
C ARG A 123 -11.66 -21.72 6.82
N HIS A 124 -12.74 -21.92 7.59
CA HIS A 124 -12.69 -22.37 8.97
C HIS A 124 -12.39 -23.87 9.06
N ASP A 125 -13.00 -24.68 8.20
CA ASP A 125 -12.71 -26.12 8.15
C ASP A 125 -11.28 -26.36 7.67
N ASP A 126 -10.82 -25.64 6.65
CA ASP A 126 -9.42 -25.63 6.25
C ASP A 126 -8.49 -25.17 7.39
N PHE A 127 -8.93 -24.23 8.21
CA PHE A 127 -8.17 -23.76 9.37
C PHE A 127 -8.09 -24.86 10.44
N LEU A 128 -9.19 -25.57 10.72
CA LEU A 128 -9.19 -26.69 11.66
C LEU A 128 -8.31 -27.84 11.17
N VAL A 129 -8.35 -28.16 9.88
CA VAL A 129 -7.48 -29.16 9.25
C VAL A 129 -6.01 -28.74 9.34
N ARG A 130 -5.69 -27.47 9.05
CA ARG A 130 -4.32 -26.95 9.18
C ARG A 130 -3.85 -26.97 10.63
N ARG A 131 -4.72 -26.64 11.58
CA ARG A 131 -4.43 -26.68 13.01
C ARG A 131 -4.14 -28.11 13.48
N SER A 132 -4.98 -29.09 13.13
CA SER A 132 -4.74 -30.48 13.53
C SER A 132 -3.44 -31.02 12.92
N ARG A 133 -3.17 -30.73 11.64
CA ARG A 133 -1.91 -31.14 11.00
C ARG A 133 -0.69 -30.50 11.65
N ALA A 134 -0.80 -29.24 12.09
CA ALA A 134 0.27 -28.58 12.83
C ALA A 134 0.48 -29.20 14.21
N GLU A 135 -0.59 -29.53 14.93
CA GLU A 135 -0.53 -30.24 16.21
C GLU A 135 0.13 -31.63 16.05
N ASP A 136 -0.19 -32.36 14.99
CA ASP A 136 0.45 -33.64 14.66
C ASP A 136 1.94 -33.50 14.32
N LEU A 137 2.31 -32.47 13.56
CA LEU A 137 3.72 -32.19 13.24
C LEU A 137 4.51 -31.77 14.48
N ILE A 138 3.89 -31.00 15.38
CA ILE A 138 4.52 -30.62 16.64
C ILE A 138 4.69 -31.85 17.53
N ALA A 139 3.67 -32.70 17.64
CA ALA A 139 3.73 -33.94 18.40
C ALA A 139 4.80 -34.90 17.86
N LYS A 140 4.99 -34.96 16.54
CA LYS A 140 6.02 -35.79 15.89
C LYS A 140 7.43 -35.23 16.07
N ASN A 141 7.64 -33.93 15.90
CA ASN A 141 8.98 -33.33 15.91
C ASN A 141 9.46 -32.93 17.32
N PHE A 142 8.56 -32.73 18.28
CA PHE A 142 8.89 -32.25 19.62
C PHE A 142 8.34 -33.19 20.70
N ALA A 143 8.91 -34.39 20.79
CA ALA A 143 8.66 -35.30 21.91
C ALA A 143 9.06 -34.61 23.24
N GLY A 144 8.07 -34.33 24.10
CA GLY A 144 8.26 -33.64 25.39
C GLY A 144 7.72 -32.21 25.47
N HIS A 145 7.12 -31.67 24.39
CA HIS A 145 6.53 -30.32 24.44
C HIS A 145 5.19 -30.26 25.20
N LYS A 146 4.50 -31.40 25.41
CA LYS A 146 3.19 -31.43 26.10
C LYS A 146 3.27 -31.03 27.57
N ASP A 147 4.38 -31.33 28.25
CA ASP A 147 4.55 -31.05 29.68
C ASP A 147 5.35 -29.78 29.95
N ARG A 148 5.83 -29.10 28.89
CA ARG A 148 6.57 -27.86 29.04
C ARG A 148 5.57 -26.74 29.29
N VAL A 149 5.43 -26.34 30.56
CA VAL A 149 4.67 -25.15 30.95
C VAL A 149 5.10 -24.00 30.05
N GLU A 150 4.20 -23.59 29.15
CA GLU A 150 4.43 -22.44 28.29
C GLU A 150 4.78 -21.27 29.20
N ARG A 151 6.03 -20.80 29.14
CA ARG A 151 6.42 -19.57 29.81
C ARG A 151 5.63 -18.47 29.12
N LYS A 152 4.46 -18.14 29.68
CA LYS A 152 3.70 -16.97 29.27
C LYS A 152 4.68 -15.81 29.28
N MET A 153 4.92 -15.23 28.12
CA MET A 153 5.70 -14.02 28.06
C MET A 153 5.09 -13.05 29.07
N PRO A 154 5.89 -12.45 29.96
CA PRO A 154 5.35 -11.50 30.92
C PRO A 154 4.56 -10.46 30.13
N ILE A 155 3.31 -10.23 30.54
CA ILE A 155 2.44 -9.22 29.95
C ILE A 155 3.25 -7.94 29.90
N GLN A 156 3.62 -7.52 28.69
CA GLN A 156 4.37 -6.28 28.52
C GLN A 156 3.42 -5.17 28.95
N LYS A 157 3.64 -4.63 30.15
CA LYS A 157 3.04 -3.36 30.54
C LYS A 157 3.55 -2.35 29.53
N ASP A 158 2.62 -1.63 28.88
CA ASP A 158 2.95 -0.58 27.93
C ASP A 158 4.03 0.32 28.52
N VAL A 159 5.22 0.27 27.91
CA VAL A 159 6.35 1.10 28.31
C VAL A 159 5.98 2.52 27.90
N VAL A 160 5.47 3.29 28.88
CA VAL A 160 5.35 4.74 28.76
C VAL A 160 6.75 5.27 28.48
N LYS A 161 6.96 5.68 27.22
CA LYS A 161 8.22 6.13 26.67
C LYS A 161 8.64 7.41 27.40
N ARG A 162 9.45 7.28 28.46
CA ARG A 162 10.08 8.43 29.10
C ARG A 162 11.01 9.11 28.09
N PRO A 163 11.02 10.46 28.03
CA PRO A 163 11.90 11.20 27.14
C PRO A 163 13.36 10.85 27.46
N ARG A 164 14.12 10.59 26.39
CA ARG A 164 15.48 10.06 26.44
C ARG A 164 16.44 11.21 26.73
N THR A 165 17.03 11.23 27.92
CA THR A 165 18.19 12.07 28.23
C THR A 165 19.37 11.58 27.41
N GLU A 166 20.03 12.48 26.69
CA GLU A 166 21.23 12.21 25.92
C GLU A 166 22.42 12.03 26.87
N GLU A 167 23.09 10.88 26.78
CA GLU A 167 24.43 10.70 27.35
C GLU A 167 25.35 10.00 26.34
N ASP A 168 26.62 10.31 26.53
CA ASP A 168 27.71 10.37 25.59
C ASP A 168 28.14 9.06 24.91
N LYS A 169 28.69 9.27 23.72
CA LYS A 169 29.37 8.29 22.87
C LYS A 169 30.65 7.76 23.53
N LEU A 170 30.89 6.46 23.39
CA LEU A 170 32.25 5.90 23.35
C LEU A 170 32.45 5.02 22.09
N PRO A 171 33.68 4.96 21.55
CA PRO A 171 33.97 4.44 20.21
C PRO A 171 34.13 2.91 20.14
N PRO A 172 34.03 2.32 18.93
CA PRO A 172 34.12 0.88 18.70
C PRO A 172 35.57 0.38 18.66
N SER A 173 35.77 -0.78 19.30
CA SER A 173 37.02 -1.55 19.31
C SER A 173 37.25 -2.30 17.99
N VAL A 174 38.51 -2.32 17.57
CA VAL A 174 39.06 -2.91 16.33
C VAL A 174 39.41 -4.39 16.55
N GLN A 175 39.05 -5.26 15.61
CA GLN A 175 39.71 -6.57 15.44
C GLN A 175 39.87 -6.97 13.95
N PRO A 176 40.87 -7.82 13.62
CA PRO A 176 41.52 -7.87 12.31
C PRO A 176 41.11 -9.06 11.41
N ALA A 177 41.58 -8.99 10.16
CA ALA A 177 41.35 -9.89 9.02
C ALA A 177 42.17 -11.20 9.05
N GLN A 178 41.62 -12.26 8.44
CA GLN A 178 42.30 -13.39 7.78
C GLN A 178 41.34 -13.94 6.68
N SER A 179 41.62 -13.90 5.37
CA SER A 179 42.57 -14.65 4.50
C SER A 179 41.99 -15.94 3.89
N THR A 180 41.75 -15.88 2.57
CA THR A 180 42.03 -16.88 1.49
C THR A 180 41.61 -18.35 1.61
N SER A 181 40.90 -18.87 0.60
CA SER A 181 41.32 -20.04 -0.19
C SER A 181 40.52 -20.20 -1.50
N THR A 182 41.30 -20.44 -2.55
CA THR A 182 40.95 -20.75 -3.95
C THR A 182 40.81 -22.26 -4.13
N ALA A 183 39.85 -22.74 -4.93
CA ALA A 183 40.01 -23.93 -5.79
C ALA A 183 38.78 -24.16 -6.70
N THR A 184 39.05 -24.19 -8.00
CA THR A 184 38.27 -24.79 -9.10
C THR A 184 38.28 -26.34 -8.98
N PRO A 185 37.31 -27.07 -9.56
CA PRO A 185 37.59 -27.62 -10.89
C PRO A 185 36.39 -27.70 -11.86
N GLU A 186 36.74 -27.93 -13.13
CA GLU A 186 35.92 -28.17 -14.32
C GLU A 186 35.07 -29.45 -14.29
N THR A 187 33.85 -29.30 -14.81
CA THR A 187 33.17 -30.10 -15.86
C THR A 187 33.03 -31.62 -15.72
N THR A 188 31.78 -32.11 -15.66
CA THR A 188 31.16 -33.06 -16.62
C THR A 188 29.64 -33.11 -16.41
N GLN A 189 28.89 -33.17 -17.51
CA GLN A 189 27.44 -33.12 -17.62
C GLN A 189 26.76 -34.46 -17.32
N GLU A 190 25.63 -34.44 -16.61
CA GLU A 190 24.30 -34.99 -16.98
C GLU A 190 23.46 -35.36 -15.74
N GLU A 191 22.15 -35.14 -15.87
CA GLU A 191 21.04 -35.37 -14.91
C GLU A 191 20.89 -34.32 -13.78
N THR A 192 19.97 -33.38 -14.04
CA THR A 192 19.65 -32.23 -13.18
C THR A 192 18.86 -32.64 -11.93
N GLU A 193 19.55 -33.16 -10.93
CA GLU A 193 19.13 -32.99 -9.55
C GLU A 193 19.32 -31.51 -9.19
N VAL A 194 18.23 -30.78 -8.94
CA VAL A 194 18.28 -29.35 -8.59
C VAL A 194 18.86 -29.24 -7.18
N GLU A 195 20.19 -29.28 -7.07
CA GLU A 195 20.89 -28.91 -5.85
C GLU A 195 20.49 -27.49 -5.49
N LYS A 196 19.79 -27.36 -4.35
CA LYS A 196 19.34 -26.08 -3.82
C LYS A 196 20.56 -25.31 -3.33
N LYS A 197 21.27 -24.63 -4.24
CA LYS A 197 22.33 -23.69 -3.89
C LYS A 197 21.81 -22.76 -2.80
N VAL A 198 22.50 -22.76 -1.66
CA VAL A 198 22.16 -21.91 -0.53
C VAL A 198 22.35 -20.46 -0.97
N LYS A 199 21.24 -19.74 -1.15
CA LYS A 199 21.26 -18.34 -1.57
C LYS A 199 22.17 -17.49 -0.69
N SER A 200 22.96 -16.62 -1.31
CA SER A 200 23.85 -15.70 -0.60
C SER A 200 23.03 -14.76 0.31
N LYS A 201 23.68 -14.13 1.29
CA LYS A 201 23.00 -13.12 2.13
C LYS A 201 22.50 -11.94 1.29
N ALA A 202 23.24 -11.56 0.26
CA ALA A 202 22.86 -10.46 -0.61
C ALA A 202 21.68 -10.83 -1.53
N GLU A 203 21.65 -12.05 -2.06
CA GLU A 203 20.49 -12.56 -2.81
C GLU A 203 19.22 -12.59 -1.96
N LYS A 204 19.33 -13.00 -0.68
CA LYS A 204 18.18 -12.96 0.25
C LYS A 204 17.68 -11.53 0.49
N LEU A 205 18.60 -10.57 0.62
CA LEU A 205 18.24 -9.15 0.75
C LEU A 205 17.60 -8.60 -0.54
N TRP A 206 18.11 -9.03 -1.69
CA TRP A 206 17.55 -8.71 -3.00
C TRP A 206 16.13 -9.26 -3.17
N ASP A 207 15.89 -10.52 -2.78
CA ASP A 207 14.55 -11.12 -2.78
C ASP A 207 13.56 -10.31 -1.90
N ILE A 208 14.02 -9.83 -0.74
CA ILE A 208 13.21 -8.97 0.14
C ILE A 208 12.92 -7.62 -0.52
N HIS A 209 13.91 -7.01 -1.18
CA HIS A 209 13.74 -5.75 -1.91
C HIS A 209 12.75 -5.91 -3.07
N LEU A 210 12.89 -6.96 -3.88
CA LEU A 210 11.94 -7.29 -4.95
C LEU A 210 10.52 -7.49 -4.42
N ARG A 211 10.36 -8.21 -3.30
CA ARG A 211 9.05 -8.38 -2.67
C ARG A 211 8.44 -7.04 -2.25
N LYS A 212 9.25 -6.15 -1.68
CA LYS A 212 8.83 -4.79 -1.29
C LYS A 212 8.42 -3.94 -2.50
N ILE A 213 9.15 -4.04 -3.60
CA ILE A 213 8.79 -3.33 -4.83
C ILE A 213 7.46 -3.86 -5.35
N ARG A 214 7.30 -5.18 -5.51
CA ARG A 214 6.06 -5.79 -6.00
C ARG A 214 4.84 -5.42 -5.16
N SER A 215 4.98 -5.33 -3.84
CA SER A 215 3.85 -5.01 -2.95
C SER A 215 3.48 -3.53 -2.90
N THR A 216 4.37 -2.62 -3.34
CA THR A 216 4.12 -1.17 -3.25
C THR A 216 4.18 -0.45 -4.59
N ALA A 217 4.46 -1.17 -5.68
CA ALA A 217 4.51 -0.61 -7.02
C ALA A 217 3.10 -0.29 -7.54
N THR A 218 2.94 0.91 -8.09
CA THR A 218 1.74 1.31 -8.81
C THR A 218 1.90 1.06 -10.30
N HIS A 219 0.79 0.93 -11.03
CA HIS A 219 0.86 0.79 -12.47
C HIS A 219 1.35 2.10 -13.10
N LEU A 220 2.39 2.03 -13.93
CA LEU A 220 2.84 3.18 -14.71
C LEU A 220 1.97 3.29 -15.96
N GLY A 221 0.86 4.02 -15.86
CA GLY A 221 -0.10 4.25 -16.95
C GLY A 221 -1.54 3.82 -16.62
N GLY A 222 -2.43 3.89 -17.61
CA GLY A 222 -3.79 3.36 -17.52
C GLY A 222 -3.85 1.96 -18.16
N GLY A 223 -4.52 1.00 -17.53
CA GLY A 223 -4.61 -0.35 -18.08
C GLY A 223 -5.40 -1.34 -17.22
N ALA A 224 -5.86 -2.40 -17.88
CA ALA A 224 -6.58 -3.52 -17.27
C ALA A 224 -5.67 -4.39 -16.38
N ASN A 225 -6.28 -5.28 -15.60
CA ASN A 225 -5.56 -6.28 -14.80
C ASN A 225 -4.72 -7.19 -15.72
N ILE A 226 -3.39 -7.06 -15.61
CA ILE A 226 -2.42 -7.89 -16.32
C ILE A 226 -1.93 -9.00 -15.37
N PRO A 227 -1.66 -10.23 -15.86
CA PRO A 227 -1.04 -11.29 -15.07
C PRO A 227 0.33 -10.87 -14.49
N ASP A 228 0.68 -11.35 -13.30
CA ASP A 228 1.93 -10.96 -12.63
C ASP A 228 3.20 -11.37 -13.39
N MET A 229 3.12 -12.39 -14.25
CA MET A 229 4.25 -12.88 -15.05
C MET A 229 4.69 -11.88 -16.13
N ASP A 230 3.77 -11.03 -16.59
CA ASP A 230 4.03 -10.07 -17.65
C ASP A 230 4.44 -8.70 -17.09
N LYS A 231 4.51 -8.56 -15.76
CA LYS A 231 4.83 -7.31 -15.07
C LYS A 231 6.32 -7.20 -14.82
N ILE A 232 6.89 -6.09 -15.29
CA ILE A 232 8.26 -5.67 -14.96
C ILE A 232 8.17 -4.62 -13.87
N PHE A 233 8.69 -4.96 -12.69
CA PHE A 233 8.69 -4.10 -11.51
C PHE A 233 10.03 -3.38 -11.37
N PHE A 234 10.01 -2.07 -11.13
CA PHE A 234 11.20 -1.24 -11.00
C PHE A 234 10.94 -0.06 -10.07
N GLU A 235 12.02 0.58 -9.63
CA GLU A 235 11.96 1.89 -8.98
C GLU A 235 12.31 2.96 -10.02
N TRP A 236 11.83 4.18 -9.87
CA TRP A 236 12.17 5.26 -10.80
C TRP A 236 12.33 6.61 -10.11
N GLY A 237 13.10 7.49 -10.76
CA GLY A 237 13.40 8.83 -10.28
C GLY A 237 13.89 9.74 -11.41
N ILE A 238 14.23 10.98 -11.06
CA ILE A 238 14.60 12.01 -12.02
C ILE A 238 15.94 12.62 -11.60
N ASP A 239 16.87 12.70 -12.53
CA ASP A 239 18.09 13.47 -12.40
C ASP A 239 18.37 14.19 -13.73
N LEU A 240 17.72 15.32 -13.94
CA LEU A 240 17.87 16.11 -15.16
C LEU A 240 19.31 16.58 -15.40
N THR A 241 20.16 16.59 -14.37
CA THR A 241 21.56 17.02 -14.48
C THR A 241 22.51 15.87 -14.82
N GLY A 242 22.11 14.62 -14.57
CA GLY A 242 22.95 13.43 -14.68
C GLY A 242 24.11 13.37 -13.67
N THR A 243 24.22 14.32 -12.74
CA THR A 243 25.34 14.40 -11.78
C THR A 243 25.29 13.27 -10.75
N LYS A 244 24.10 12.89 -10.28
CA LYS A 244 23.92 11.81 -9.32
C LYS A 244 24.12 10.45 -9.97
N VAL A 245 23.69 10.30 -11.21
CA VAL A 245 23.92 9.07 -11.99
C VAL A 245 25.41 8.81 -12.17
N LYS A 246 26.20 9.83 -12.56
CA LYS A 246 27.67 9.70 -12.74
C LYS A 246 28.43 9.40 -11.44
N THR A 247 27.92 9.86 -10.31
CA THR A 247 28.55 9.67 -8.99
C THR A 247 27.99 8.48 -8.21
N TRP A 248 27.05 7.73 -8.80
CA TRP A 248 26.36 6.65 -8.13
C TRP A 248 27.29 5.47 -7.83
N LYS A 249 27.34 5.05 -6.56
CA LYS A 249 28.16 3.94 -6.06
C LYS A 249 27.31 2.86 -5.37
N GLY A 250 26.11 2.58 -5.91
CA GLY A 250 25.21 1.53 -5.40
C GLY A 250 24.14 2.00 -4.43
N LYS A 251 24.23 3.21 -3.87
CA LYS A 251 23.18 3.80 -3.03
C LYS A 251 22.62 5.06 -3.67
N TRP A 252 21.30 5.11 -3.82
CA TRP A 252 20.59 6.28 -4.30
C TRP A 252 19.92 7.00 -3.12
N ASP A 253 20.31 8.23 -2.85
CA ASP A 253 19.87 8.95 -1.64
C ASP A 253 18.52 9.67 -1.81
N THR A 254 18.03 9.82 -3.04
CA THR A 254 16.74 10.49 -3.29
C THR A 254 15.59 9.49 -3.22
N LYS A 255 14.40 9.95 -2.80
CA LYS A 255 13.19 9.13 -2.80
C LYS A 255 12.88 8.65 -4.22
N LEU A 256 12.88 7.33 -4.42
CA LEU A 256 12.42 6.68 -5.65
C LEU A 256 10.95 6.30 -5.50
N GLU A 257 10.21 6.45 -6.60
CA GLU A 257 8.86 5.90 -6.73
C GLU A 257 8.94 4.47 -7.25
N ARG A 258 7.90 3.66 -7.01
CA ARG A 258 7.88 2.25 -7.41
C ARG A 258 6.76 2.05 -8.39
N ALA A 259 7.08 1.44 -9.51
CA ALA A 259 6.10 1.22 -10.55
C ALA A 259 6.30 -0.13 -11.25
N TRP A 260 5.29 -0.51 -12.02
CA TRP A 260 5.37 -1.65 -12.92
C TRP A 260 4.76 -1.33 -14.28
N VAL A 261 5.29 -1.96 -15.31
CA VAL A 261 4.80 -1.91 -16.70
C VAL A 261 4.72 -3.31 -17.28
N ARG A 262 3.98 -3.50 -18.38
CA ARG A 262 4.00 -4.76 -19.14
C ARG A 262 5.34 -4.94 -19.84
N GLU A 263 5.78 -6.18 -20.00
CA GLU A 263 7.05 -6.52 -20.66
C GLU A 263 7.13 -6.07 -22.14
N ASP A 264 5.99 -5.92 -22.81
CA ASP A 264 5.86 -5.54 -24.22
C ASP A 264 5.89 -4.01 -24.47
N ILE A 265 5.82 -3.20 -23.40
CA ILE A 265 5.83 -1.74 -23.55
C ILE A 265 7.23 -1.27 -23.99
N PRO A 266 7.36 -0.47 -25.06
CA PRO A 266 8.65 0.05 -25.49
C PRO A 266 9.19 1.05 -24.46
N ILE A 267 10.50 1.04 -24.25
CA ILE A 267 11.19 1.90 -23.27
C ILE A 267 10.92 3.38 -23.54
N GLY A 268 10.79 3.80 -24.80
CA GLY A 268 10.38 5.16 -25.15
C GLY A 268 9.03 5.56 -24.54
N LYS A 269 8.06 4.64 -24.50
CA LYS A 269 6.77 4.86 -23.85
C LYS A 269 6.87 4.83 -22.33
N VAL A 270 7.72 3.98 -21.76
CA VAL A 270 8.03 4.01 -20.31
C VAL A 270 8.60 5.39 -19.92
N MET A 271 9.52 5.91 -20.72
CA MET A 271 10.09 7.25 -20.54
C MET A 271 9.02 8.34 -20.64
N ASP A 272 8.12 8.27 -21.63
CA ASP A 272 7.01 9.21 -21.76
C ASP A 272 6.09 9.21 -20.54
N LEU A 273 5.79 8.03 -19.99
CA LEU A 273 4.98 7.86 -18.79
C LEU A 273 5.65 8.44 -17.55
N ILE A 274 6.97 8.22 -17.39
CA ILE A 274 7.76 8.84 -16.32
C ILE A 274 7.73 10.36 -16.45
N ILE A 275 7.89 10.92 -17.66
CA ILE A 275 7.82 12.37 -17.91
C ILE A 275 6.44 12.92 -17.52
N ALA A 276 5.38 12.22 -17.90
CA ALA A 276 4.00 12.62 -17.59
C ALA A 276 3.73 12.58 -16.07
N GLN A 277 4.10 11.50 -15.39
CA GLN A 277 3.87 11.35 -13.95
C GLN A 277 4.71 12.31 -13.12
N SER A 278 5.95 12.58 -13.55
CA SER A 278 6.81 13.56 -12.89
C SER A 278 6.48 15.02 -13.17
N LYS A 279 5.59 15.29 -14.13
CA LYS A 279 5.30 16.65 -14.64
C LYS A 279 6.57 17.36 -15.12
N THR A 280 7.52 16.60 -15.66
CA THR A 280 8.77 17.18 -16.19
C THR A 280 8.47 17.96 -17.47
N SER A 281 8.90 19.22 -17.52
CA SER A 281 8.68 20.08 -18.69
C SER A 281 9.44 19.57 -19.91
N ARG A 282 8.71 19.29 -21.00
CA ARG A 282 9.29 19.03 -22.32
C ARG A 282 9.62 20.36 -22.98
N MET A 283 10.87 20.80 -22.90
CA MET A 283 11.33 21.87 -23.79
C MET A 283 11.51 21.29 -25.20
N ALA A 284 11.19 22.06 -26.24
CA ALA A 284 11.10 21.61 -27.63
C ALA A 284 12.36 20.85 -28.11
N ASP A 285 13.55 21.18 -27.59
CA ASP A 285 14.83 20.59 -28.03
C ASP A 285 15.46 19.63 -27.01
N ALA A 286 14.77 19.32 -25.90
CA ALA A 286 15.34 18.46 -24.87
C ALA A 286 15.22 16.98 -25.24
N LYS A 287 16.34 16.36 -25.62
CA LYS A 287 16.46 14.90 -25.64
C LYS A 287 16.47 14.37 -24.21
N PHE A 288 15.77 13.28 -23.95
CA PHE A 288 15.81 12.56 -22.68
C PHE A 288 16.37 11.16 -22.91
N SER A 289 17.11 10.65 -21.93
CA SER A 289 17.58 9.27 -21.89
C SER A 289 17.16 8.63 -20.56
N LEU A 290 16.98 7.31 -20.61
CA LEU A 290 16.63 6.51 -19.43
C LEU A 290 17.81 5.62 -19.06
N VAL A 291 18.33 5.78 -17.86
CA VAL A 291 19.48 5.03 -17.37
C VAL A 291 19.02 4.05 -16.30
N GLN A 292 19.35 2.77 -16.48
CA GLN A 292 19.13 1.73 -15.49
C GLN A 292 20.31 1.67 -14.52
N LEU A 293 20.01 1.76 -13.22
CA LEU A 293 20.94 1.52 -12.12
C LEU A 293 20.60 0.19 -11.46
N TYR A 294 21.55 -0.75 -11.51
CA TYR A 294 21.37 -2.09 -10.95
C TYR A 294 22.43 -2.36 -9.86
N PRO A 295 22.05 -2.36 -8.58
CA PRO A 295 22.93 -2.75 -7.50
C PRO A 295 22.98 -4.29 -7.45
N ALA A 296 23.86 -4.88 -8.26
CA ALA A 296 24.04 -6.33 -8.29
C ALA A 296 24.26 -6.86 -6.86
N PRO A 297 23.54 -7.91 -6.41
CA PRO A 297 23.60 -8.37 -5.02
C PRO A 297 25.02 -8.76 -4.60
N ASP A 298 25.76 -9.42 -5.48
CA ASP A 298 27.11 -9.91 -5.22
C ASP A 298 28.16 -9.26 -6.16
N GLY A 299 27.80 -8.18 -6.86
CA GLY A 299 28.62 -7.57 -7.91
C GLY A 299 28.85 -6.07 -7.75
N LEU A 300 29.69 -5.51 -8.62
CA LEU A 300 29.82 -4.06 -8.72
C LEU A 300 28.53 -3.45 -9.28
N PRO A 301 28.10 -2.30 -8.75
CA PRO A 301 26.93 -1.59 -9.27
C PRO A 301 27.15 -1.24 -10.75
N SER A 302 26.16 -1.49 -11.59
CA SER A 302 26.22 -1.23 -13.03
C SER A 302 25.19 -0.17 -13.44
N SER A 303 25.62 0.74 -14.32
CA SER A 303 24.74 1.71 -14.98
C SER A 303 24.67 1.43 -16.48
N THR A 304 23.48 1.23 -17.02
CA THR A 304 23.28 0.93 -18.45
C THR A 304 22.26 1.90 -19.05
N SER A 305 22.62 2.56 -20.16
CA SER A 305 21.69 3.40 -20.91
C SER A 305 20.73 2.52 -21.72
N LEU A 306 19.43 2.79 -21.62
CA LEU A 306 18.39 2.02 -22.30
C LEU A 306 17.96 2.69 -23.60
N SER A 307 17.89 1.91 -24.69
CA SER A 307 17.43 2.41 -25.99
C SER A 307 15.91 2.51 -26.04
N SER A 308 15.38 3.59 -26.61
CA SER A 308 13.94 3.86 -26.70
C SER A 308 13.13 2.79 -27.44
N HIS A 309 13.75 2.07 -28.37
CA HIS A 309 13.09 1.07 -29.21
C HIS A 309 13.01 -0.32 -28.55
N GLN A 310 13.77 -0.56 -27.48
CA GLN A 310 13.76 -1.85 -26.81
C GLN A 310 12.49 -2.04 -25.97
N PRO A 311 12.00 -3.28 -25.81
CA PRO A 311 10.89 -3.57 -24.91
C PRO A 311 11.34 -3.47 -23.44
N ALA A 312 10.38 -3.18 -22.55
CA ALA A 312 10.60 -3.10 -21.11
C ALA A 312 11.14 -4.40 -20.49
N LYS A 313 11.01 -5.54 -21.18
CA LYS A 313 11.63 -6.81 -20.81
C LYS A 313 13.15 -6.74 -20.57
N VAL A 314 13.84 -5.79 -21.20
CA VAL A 314 15.28 -5.58 -20.99
C VAL A 314 15.59 -5.00 -19.60
N ILE A 315 14.59 -4.38 -18.95
CA ILE A 315 14.76 -3.81 -17.61
C ILE A 315 14.92 -4.92 -16.58
N THR A 316 16.04 -4.88 -15.84
CA THR A 316 16.27 -5.82 -14.75
C THR A 316 15.26 -5.57 -13.63
N GLN A 317 14.50 -6.60 -13.23
CA GLN A 317 13.52 -6.45 -12.16
C GLN A 317 14.17 -5.91 -10.90
N GLY A 318 13.57 -4.90 -10.30
CA GLY A 318 14.07 -4.23 -9.09
C GLY A 318 15.13 -3.15 -9.33
N ALA A 319 15.58 -2.95 -10.57
CA ALA A 319 16.48 -1.85 -10.89
C ALA A 319 15.82 -0.48 -10.73
N ALA A 320 16.64 0.55 -10.56
CA ALA A 320 16.19 1.94 -10.54
C ALA A 320 16.36 2.58 -11.92
N LEU A 321 15.28 3.14 -12.48
CA LEU A 321 15.29 3.85 -13.75
C LEU A 321 15.35 5.35 -13.49
N ILE A 322 16.41 6.00 -13.96
CA ILE A 322 16.62 7.43 -13.77
C ILE A 322 16.44 8.15 -15.11
N LEU A 323 15.49 9.09 -15.14
CA LEU A 323 15.31 10.00 -16.27
C LEU A 323 16.39 11.08 -16.24
N VAL A 324 17.19 11.17 -17.31
CA VAL A 324 18.27 12.14 -17.47
C VAL A 324 18.02 12.99 -18.72
N ARG A 325 18.44 14.25 -18.68
CA ARG A 325 18.38 15.15 -19.84
C ARG A 325 19.67 15.02 -20.66
N GLY A 326 19.53 14.86 -21.98
CA GLY A 326 20.61 14.61 -22.91
C GLY A 326 20.92 13.13 -23.13
N GLU A 327 21.87 12.83 -24.01
CA GLU A 327 22.47 11.50 -24.14
C GLU A 327 23.53 11.34 -23.06
N MET A 328 23.37 10.33 -22.19
CA MET A 328 24.48 9.84 -21.39
C MET A 328 25.36 8.97 -22.28
N VAL A 329 26.58 9.47 -22.53
CA VAL A 329 27.71 8.72 -23.08
C VAL A 329 28.36 7.91 -21.97
#